data_AF-A0A7S2VP99-F1
#
_entry.id   AF-A0A7S2VP99-F1
#
_cell.length_a   1.000
_cell.length_b   1.000
_cell.length_c   1.000
_cell.angle_alpha   90.00
_cell.angle_beta   90.00
_cell.angle_gamma   90.00
#
_symmetry.space_group_name_H-M   'P 1'
#
loop_
_entity.id
_entity.type
_entity.pdbx_description
1 polymer ?
#
loop_
_entity_poly.entity_id
_entity_poly.type
_entity_poly.pdbx_seq_one_letter_code
_entity_poly.pdbx_strand_id
1 'polypeptide(L)'
;VIVTHFPPKWGVGDWGCLARRYGIDLFLSGHLHLQKVMGPGDPDNPLYGATAVITGGGGGITSEFGPDVYGNDDMYGFVHLTLSKDEIKVEGISHGGQLRNTVVQKPSWGDRQGGCAHPTMPLHFEPA
;
A
#
# COMPACT_ATOMS: atom_id res chain seq x y z
N VAL A 1 -10.66 2.86 -0.62
CA VAL A 1 -9.60 1.93 -1.07
C VAL A 1 -9.17 2.33 -2.46
N ILE A 2 -7.86 2.39 -2.73
CA ILE A 2 -7.29 2.61 -4.07
C ILE A 2 -6.47 1.37 -4.46
N VAL A 3 -6.60 0.96 -5.72
CA VAL A 3 -5.78 -0.10 -6.34
C VAL A 3 -5.05 0.51 -7.52
N THR A 4 -3.73 0.34 -7.56
CA THR A 4 -2.86 0.87 -8.63
C THR A 4 -1.73 -0.11 -8.89
N HIS A 5 -1.12 -0.09 -10.08
CA HIS A 5 0.04 -0.94 -10.33
C HIS A 5 1.26 -0.46 -9.53
N PHE A 6 1.62 0.82 -9.67
CA PHE A 6 2.79 1.41 -9.01
C PHE A 6 2.49 1.78 -7.55
N PRO A 7 3.40 1.46 -6.61
CA PRO A 7 3.26 1.86 -5.22
C PRO A 7 3.17 3.37 -5.04
N PRO A 8 2.53 3.86 -3.96
CA PRO A 8 2.35 5.30 -3.74
C PRO A 8 3.63 6.12 -3.61
N LYS A 9 4.79 5.47 -3.46
CA LYS A 9 6.10 6.13 -3.55
C LYS A 9 6.27 6.87 -4.90
N TRP A 10 5.70 6.34 -5.98
CA TRP A 10 5.63 7.01 -7.28
C TRP A 10 4.42 7.95 -7.32
N GLY A 11 4.64 9.21 -6.96
CA GLY A 11 3.58 10.22 -6.86
C GLY A 11 3.13 10.49 -5.42
N VAL A 12 4.02 10.34 -4.43
CA VAL A 12 3.71 10.52 -3.00
C VAL A 12 2.98 11.83 -2.68
N GLY A 13 3.30 12.93 -3.39
CA GLY A 13 2.63 14.22 -3.21
C GLY A 13 1.15 14.16 -3.57
N ASP A 14 0.85 13.64 -4.76
CA ASP A 14 -0.52 13.51 -5.27
C ASP A 14 -1.31 12.48 -4.47
N TRP A 15 -0.74 11.30 -4.24
CA TRP A 15 -1.39 10.25 -3.46
C TRP A 15 -1.65 10.69 -2.02
N GLY A 16 -0.68 11.33 -1.37
CA GLY A 16 -0.84 11.87 -0.03
C GLY A 16 -1.91 12.98 0.02
N CYS A 17 -1.98 13.82 -1.01
CA CYS A 17 -3.03 14.83 -1.14
C CYS A 17 -4.42 14.19 -1.25
N LEU A 18 -4.60 13.27 -2.20
CA LEU A 18 -5.86 12.56 -2.41
C LEU A 18 -6.28 11.77 -1.16
N ALA A 19 -5.31 11.12 -0.49
CA ALA A 19 -5.57 10.35 0.71
C ALA A 19 -6.16 11.19 1.84
N ARG A 20 -5.59 12.38 2.08
CA ARG A 20 -6.13 13.32 3.07
C ARG A 20 -7.47 13.88 2.62
N ARG A 21 -7.55 14.39 1.39
CA ARG A 21 -8.73 15.08 0.87
C ARG A 21 -9.99 14.19 0.85
N TYR A 22 -9.83 12.92 0.51
CA TYR A 22 -10.95 11.99 0.33
C TYR A 22 -11.05 10.92 1.43
N GLY A 23 -10.19 10.97 2.46
CA GLY A 23 -10.19 9.97 3.53
C GLY A 23 -9.85 8.56 3.02
N ILE A 24 -8.85 8.44 2.16
CA ILE A 24 -8.46 7.12 1.61
C ILE A 24 -7.68 6.37 2.68
N ASP A 25 -8.24 5.25 3.13
CA ASP A 25 -7.67 4.46 4.23
C ASP A 25 -6.67 3.39 3.77
N LEU A 26 -6.74 2.94 2.51
CA LEU A 26 -5.94 1.82 2.01
C LEU A 26 -5.52 2.02 0.55
N PHE A 27 -4.24 1.79 0.29
CA PHE A 27 -3.62 1.68 -1.03
C PHE A 27 -3.08 0.26 -1.24
N LEU A 28 -3.52 -0.38 -2.31
CA LEU A 28 -3.07 -1.69 -2.75
C LEU A 28 -2.29 -1.54 -4.05
N SER A 29 -1.07 -2.05 -4.07
CA SER A 29 -0.19 -1.96 -5.22
C SER A 29 0.58 -3.25 -5.49
N GLY A 30 1.15 -3.36 -6.69
CA GLY A 30 2.07 -4.43 -7.07
C GLY A 30 3.42 -3.84 -7.46
N HIS A 31 3.80 -4.09 -8.72
CA HIS A 31 5.02 -3.60 -9.38
C HIS A 31 6.33 -4.18 -8.80
N LEU A 32 6.58 -4.01 -7.51
CA LEU A 32 7.71 -4.67 -6.84
C LEU A 32 7.34 -6.12 -6.57
N HIS A 33 8.27 -7.03 -6.86
CA HIS A 33 8.02 -8.46 -6.82
C HIS A 33 8.20 -9.04 -5.40
N LEU A 34 7.56 -8.42 -4.42
CA LEU A 34 7.60 -8.78 -3.00
C LEU A 34 6.28 -8.45 -2.30
N GLN A 35 6.16 -8.87 -1.05
CA GLN A 35 5.09 -8.55 -0.12
C GLN A 35 5.58 -7.50 0.89
N LYS A 36 4.89 -6.38 1.01
CA LYS A 36 5.16 -5.36 2.04
C LYS A 36 3.85 -4.75 2.51
N VAL A 37 3.63 -4.77 3.82
CA VAL A 37 2.47 -4.14 4.47
C VAL A 37 3.00 -3.03 5.37
N MET A 38 2.65 -1.79 5.05
CA MET A 38 3.07 -0.60 5.80
C MET A 38 1.83 0.04 6.44
N GLY A 39 1.76 0.01 7.76
CA GLY A 39 0.64 0.55 8.52
C GLY A 39 0.58 2.09 8.52
N PRO A 40 -0.51 2.70 9.01
CA PRO A 40 -0.72 4.15 8.90
C PRO A 40 0.30 4.99 9.68
N GLY A 41 0.93 4.45 10.72
CA GLY A 41 1.98 5.11 11.50
C GLY A 41 3.38 4.58 11.24
N ASP A 42 3.56 3.72 10.24
CA ASP A 42 4.86 3.14 9.89
C ASP A 42 5.78 4.23 9.30
N PRO A 43 7.02 4.43 9.80
CA PRO A 43 7.98 5.37 9.24
C PRO A 43 8.30 5.16 7.77
N ASP A 44 8.19 3.92 7.28
CA ASP A 44 8.41 3.57 5.88
C ASP A 44 7.20 3.89 4.99
N ASN A 45 6.06 4.24 5.58
CA ASN A 45 4.83 4.53 4.84
C ASN A 45 4.81 5.98 4.34
N PRO A 46 4.91 6.22 3.01
CA PRO A 46 4.96 7.56 2.47
C PRO A 46 3.62 8.33 2.57
N LEU A 47 2.52 7.65 2.90
CA LEU A 47 1.18 8.24 2.89
C LEU A 47 0.65 8.67 4.26
N TYR A 48 1.35 8.35 5.34
CA TYR A 48 1.06 8.68 6.74
C TYR A 48 -0.43 8.87 7.08
N GLY A 49 -1.03 7.84 7.69
CA GLY A 49 -2.44 7.78 8.08
C GLY A 49 -3.28 6.82 7.25
N ALA A 50 -2.90 6.54 6.01
CA ALA A 50 -3.46 5.47 5.18
C ALA A 50 -2.54 4.26 5.21
N THR A 51 -3.05 3.04 5.19
CA THR A 51 -2.24 1.83 5.03
C THR A 51 -1.80 1.68 3.58
N ALA A 52 -0.53 1.37 3.35
CA ALA A 52 0.04 1.14 2.03
C ALA A 52 0.55 -0.31 1.91
N VAL A 53 0.10 -1.01 0.88
CA VAL A 53 0.40 -2.42 0.66
C VAL A 53 1.02 -2.60 -0.73
N ILE A 54 2.07 -3.39 -0.77
CA ILE A 54 2.71 -3.90 -1.97
C ILE A 54 2.53 -5.42 -1.96
N THR A 55 1.82 -5.96 -2.93
CA THR A 55 1.50 -7.40 -3.06
C THR A 55 1.84 -7.89 -4.48
N GLY A 56 3.02 -7.52 -4.99
CA GLY A 56 3.46 -7.92 -6.33
C GLY A 56 4.17 -9.28 -6.38
N GLY A 57 4.50 -9.86 -5.22
CA GLY A 57 5.09 -11.19 -5.08
C GLY A 57 4.12 -12.35 -5.29
N GLY A 58 3.31 -12.35 -6.35
CA GLY A 58 2.33 -13.40 -6.61
C GLY A 58 2.87 -14.67 -7.29
N GLY A 59 4.16 -14.69 -7.65
CA GLY A 59 4.81 -15.84 -8.33
C GLY A 59 4.77 -15.81 -9.87
N GLY A 60 4.54 -14.64 -10.49
CA GLY A 60 4.44 -14.50 -11.95
C GLY A 60 5.76 -14.70 -12.70
N ILE A 61 6.70 -13.76 -12.57
CA ILE A 61 8.00 -13.79 -13.29
C ILE A 61 9.13 -14.21 -12.35
N THR A 62 9.48 -13.34 -11.41
CA THR A 62 10.50 -13.57 -10.38
C THR A 62 10.08 -12.84 -9.12
N SER A 63 10.72 -13.14 -7.99
CA SER A 63 10.70 -12.30 -6.79
C SER A 63 11.73 -11.16 -6.93
N GLU A 64 11.62 -10.15 -6.06
CA GLU A 64 12.57 -9.03 -6.00
C GLU A 64 13.94 -9.49 -5.52
N PHE A 65 13.97 -10.41 -4.55
CA PHE A 65 15.17 -11.04 -4.00
C PHE A 65 15.03 -12.56 -3.98
N GLY A 66 16.07 -13.28 -3.54
CA GLY A 66 16.04 -14.74 -3.43
C GLY A 66 14.92 -15.22 -2.49
N PRO A 67 13.95 -16.01 -2.98
CA PRO A 67 12.85 -16.48 -2.16
C PRO A 67 13.26 -17.71 -1.34
N ASP A 68 12.85 -17.75 -0.09
CA ASP A 68 12.95 -18.90 0.81
C ASP A 68 11.95 -19.98 0.38
N VAL A 69 12.45 -21.19 0.19
CA VAL A 69 11.63 -22.31 -0.33
C VAL A 69 10.45 -22.66 0.58
N TYR A 70 10.55 -22.34 1.87
CA TYR A 70 9.51 -22.62 2.86
C TYR A 70 8.63 -21.41 3.15
N GLY A 71 8.86 -20.25 2.53
CA GLY A 71 8.06 -19.04 2.73
C GLY A 71 8.37 -18.30 4.03
N ASN A 72 9.58 -18.46 4.58
CA ASN A 72 10.01 -17.72 5.77
C ASN A 72 10.48 -16.28 5.48
N ASP A 73 10.06 -15.72 4.34
CA ASP A 73 10.33 -14.36 3.92
C ASP A 73 9.05 -13.66 3.44
N ASP A 74 9.22 -12.45 2.91
CA ASP A 74 8.14 -11.64 2.36
C ASP A 74 8.28 -11.53 0.83
N MET A 75 8.81 -12.55 0.15
CA MET A 75 8.96 -12.56 -1.31
C MET A 75 7.67 -13.00 -1.98
N TYR A 76 7.28 -14.27 -1.85
CA TYR A 76 6.05 -14.79 -2.46
C TYR A 76 4.92 -14.92 -1.45
N GLY A 77 3.70 -14.60 -1.88
CA GLY A 77 2.53 -14.64 -1.01
C GLY A 77 1.34 -13.86 -1.55
N PHE A 78 0.43 -13.53 -0.65
CA PHE A 78 -0.75 -12.72 -0.92
C PHE A 78 -1.17 -11.95 0.34
N VAL A 79 -2.08 -11.00 0.17
CA VAL A 79 -2.67 -10.24 1.26
C VAL A 79 -4.14 -10.62 1.42
N HIS A 80 -4.53 -10.94 2.65
CA HIS A 80 -5.92 -11.16 3.05
C HIS A 80 -6.47 -9.91 3.72
N LEU A 81 -7.59 -9.40 3.22
CA LEU A 81 -8.27 -8.23 3.74
C LEU A 81 -9.60 -8.64 4.40
N THR A 82 -9.80 -8.22 5.64
CA THR A 82 -11.10 -8.31 6.32
C THR A 82 -11.62 -6.89 6.56
N LEU A 83 -12.79 -6.57 6.01
CA LEU A 83 -13.40 -5.25 6.13
C LEU A 83 -14.61 -5.34 7.07
N SER A 84 -14.69 -4.40 8.00
CA SER A 84 -15.83 -4.20 8.88
C SER A 84 -16.26 -2.73 8.86
N LYS A 85 -17.31 -2.40 9.62
CA LYS A 85 -17.71 -0.99 9.81
C LYS A 85 -16.60 -0.17 10.49
N ASP A 86 -15.84 -0.79 11.39
CA ASP A 86 -14.97 -0.09 12.33
C ASP A 86 -13.48 -0.16 11.94
N GLU A 87 -13.11 -1.07 11.04
CA GLU A 87 -11.73 -1.27 10.62
C GLU A 87 -11.57 -2.06 9.32
N ILE A 88 -10.39 -1.89 8.70
CA ILE A 88 -9.84 -2.76 7.67
C ILE A 88 -8.63 -3.48 8.28
N LYS A 89 -8.73 -4.80 8.42
CA LYS A 89 -7.62 -5.66 8.83
C LYS A 89 -6.90 -6.16 7.58
N VAL A 90 -5.57 -6.03 7.57
CA VAL A 90 -4.67 -6.40 6.48
C VAL A 90 -3.70 -7.45 7.00
N GLU A 91 -3.69 -8.63 6.38
CA GLU A 91 -2.84 -9.75 6.77
C GLU A 91 -1.98 -10.19 5.59
N GLY A 92 -0.67 -10.05 5.72
CA GLY A 92 0.29 -10.57 4.74
C GLY A 92 0.58 -12.03 5.02
N ILE A 93 0.37 -12.90 4.03
CA ILE A 93 0.55 -14.35 4.12
C ILE A 93 1.55 -14.77 3.05
N SER A 94 2.64 -15.44 3.45
CA SER A 94 3.64 -15.95 2.50
C SER A 94 3.13 -17.21 1.79
N HIS A 95 3.80 -17.63 0.71
CA HIS A 95 3.41 -18.82 -0.07
C HIS A 95 3.47 -20.13 0.72
N GLY A 96 4.26 -20.18 1.80
CA GLY A 96 4.30 -21.29 2.75
C GLY A 96 3.11 -21.33 3.72
N GLY A 97 2.23 -20.31 3.68
CA GLY A 97 1.05 -20.20 4.53
C GLY A 97 1.31 -19.51 5.88
N GLN A 98 2.50 -18.94 6.10
CA GLN A 98 2.81 -18.23 7.34
C GLN A 98 2.20 -16.83 7.35
N LEU A 99 1.60 -16.43 8.48
CA LEU A 99 1.23 -15.04 8.71
C LEU A 99 2.50 -14.21 8.96
N ARG A 100 2.78 -13.26 8.07
CA ARG A 100 4.00 -12.43 8.08
C ARG A 100 3.78 -11.07 8.75
N ASN A 101 2.58 -10.50 8.57
CA ASN A 101 2.26 -9.18 9.07
C ASN A 101 0.75 -9.05 9.32
N THR A 102 0.39 -8.27 10.35
CA THR A 102 -0.99 -7.84 10.59
C THR A 102 -1.02 -6.34 10.85
N VAL A 103 -1.80 -5.60 10.05
CA VAL A 103 -2.10 -4.18 10.24
C VAL A 103 -3.59 -3.99 10.38
N VAL A 104 -3.99 -3.10 11.28
CA VAL A 104 -5.37 -2.65 11.44
C VAL A 104 -5.45 -1.17 11.08
N GLN A 105 -6.27 -0.86 10.07
CA GLN A 105 -6.56 0.50 9.65
C GLN A 105 -7.95 0.90 10.16
N LYS A 106 -7.99 1.92 11.01
CA LYS A 106 -9.25 2.54 11.40
C LYS A 106 -9.73 3.51 10.30
N PRO A 107 -11.05 3.64 10.08
CA PRO A 107 -11.59 4.62 9.16
C PRO A 107 -11.18 6.04 9.56
N SER A 108 -10.84 6.86 8.57
CA SER A 108 -10.44 8.25 8.78
C SER A 108 -11.58 9.28 8.63
N TRP A 109 -12.84 8.82 8.65
CA TRP A 109 -14.02 9.67 8.51
C TRP A 109 -14.03 10.80 9.55
N GLY A 110 -14.00 12.06 9.08
CA GLY A 110 -14.15 13.25 9.93
C GLY A 110 -12.85 13.87 10.45
N ASP A 111 -11.77 13.11 10.59
CA ASP A 111 -10.54 13.60 11.24
C ASP A 111 -9.51 14.23 10.29
N ARG A 112 -9.64 14.05 8.97
CA ARG A 112 -8.59 14.41 7.98
C ARG A 112 -9.01 15.37 6.87
N GLN A 113 -9.99 16.23 7.11
CA GLN A 113 -10.35 17.28 6.13
C GLN A 113 -9.31 18.42 6.10
N GLY A 114 -8.12 18.12 5.58
CA GLY A 114 -7.07 19.09 5.30
C GLY A 114 -6.92 19.29 3.80
N GLY A 115 -7.11 20.52 3.32
CA GLY A 115 -6.81 20.88 1.95
C GLY A 115 -5.32 20.73 1.66
N CYS A 116 -4.96 20.00 0.62
CA CYS A 116 -3.61 20.01 0.07
C CYS A 116 -3.50 21.15 -0.94
N ALA A 117 -2.56 22.07 -0.73
CA ALA A 117 -2.19 23.03 -1.75
C ALA A 117 -1.55 22.25 -2.92
N HIS A 118 -2.25 22.22 -4.05
CA HIS A 118 -1.66 21.75 -5.30
C HIS A 118 -0.56 22.75 -5.67
N PRO A 119 0.72 22.37 -5.87
CA PRO A 119 1.61 23.24 -6.63
C PRO A 119 0.99 23.36 -8.01
N THR A 120 0.57 24.56 -8.40
CA THR A 120 0.15 24.87 -9.77
C THR A 120 1.37 24.69 -10.69
N MET A 121 1.64 23.46 -11.12
CA MET A 121 2.58 23.21 -12.21
C MET A 121 1.80 23.12 -13.52
N PRO A 122 2.23 23.85 -14.56
CA PRO A 122 1.56 23.84 -15.85
C PRO A 122 1.65 22.44 -16.48
N LEU A 123 0.55 22.01 -17.10
CA LEU A 123 0.43 20.79 -17.87
C LEU A 123 1.42 20.81 -19.04
N HIS A 124 2.65 20.34 -18.84
CA HIS A 124 3.53 19.93 -19.93
C HIS A 124 3.96 18.48 -19.70
N PHE A 125 3.17 17.58 -20.27
CA PHE A 125 3.54 16.20 -20.52
C PHE A 125 4.26 16.21 -21.87
N GLU A 126 5.58 16.10 -21.90
CA GLU A 126 6.28 15.77 -23.14
C GLU A 126 6.31 14.25 -23.29
N PRO A 127 5.79 13.69 -24.39
CA PRO A 127 5.92 12.27 -24.67
C PRO A 127 7.37 11.94 -25.08
N ALA A 128 7.83 10.76 -24.65
CA ALA A 128 9.05 10.12 -25.14
C ALA A 128 8.88 9.61 -26.58
#